data_AF-A0A169BYP2-F1
#
_entry.id   AF-A0A169BYP2-F1
#
_cell.length_a   1.000
_cell.length_b   1.000
_cell.length_c   1.000
_cell.angle_alpha   90.00
_cell.angle_beta   90.00
_cell.angle_gamma   90.00
#
_symmetry.space_group_name_H-M   'P 1'
#
loop_
_entity.id
_entity.type
_entity.pdbx_description
1 polymer ?
#
loop_
_entity_poly.entity_id
_entity_poly.type
_entity_poly.pdbx_seq_one_letter_code
_entity_poly.pdbx_strand_id
1 'polypeptide(L)'
;MTGVRASLPYMPLLHCAPPTIRPAGTRRRLDVLAIAAAALVNERFVDRRFTVPALATELRIPVILLRLRFRRFYGLGLDEHLAQSRLELADVLMASIPVTLGGLDRIARGSGYRGTAELDRDHRRHRRYSALAAWFRAAPRPRTSSRTASAESPSARSAPVTPLRPRA
;
A
#
# COMPACT_ATOMS: atom_id res chain seq x y z
N MET A 1 -76.54 -35.86 -16.94
CA MET A 1 -75.51 -35.31 -17.84
C MET A 1 -75.67 -33.80 -17.85
N THR A 2 -74.57 -33.04 -17.84
CA THR A 2 -74.44 -31.59 -17.55
C THR A 2 -74.59 -31.26 -16.06
N GLY A 3 -73.69 -30.58 -15.35
CA GLY A 3 -72.43 -29.92 -15.68
C GLY A 3 -72.26 -28.75 -14.71
N VAL A 4 -71.41 -28.86 -13.68
CA VAL A 4 -71.07 -27.70 -12.83
C VAL A 4 -69.56 -27.69 -12.55
N ARG A 5 -68.99 -26.59 -13.00
CA ARG A 5 -67.61 -26.14 -13.09
C ARG A 5 -66.80 -26.34 -11.80
N ALA A 6 -65.65 -27.02 -11.94
CA ALA A 6 -64.52 -26.80 -11.06
C ALA A 6 -63.94 -25.41 -11.36
N SER A 7 -64.07 -24.49 -10.42
CA SER A 7 -63.39 -23.20 -10.43
C SER A 7 -61.91 -23.42 -10.15
N LEU A 8 -61.09 -23.33 -11.20
CA LEU A 8 -59.64 -23.18 -11.05
C LEU A 8 -59.34 -21.77 -10.53
N PRO A 9 -58.44 -21.62 -9.54
CA PRO A 9 -58.00 -20.31 -9.11
C PRO A 9 -57.16 -19.66 -10.21
N TYR A 10 -57.63 -18.51 -10.66
CA TYR A 10 -56.90 -17.52 -11.44
C TYR A 10 -55.72 -17.01 -10.60
N MET A 11 -54.48 -17.22 -11.05
CA MET A 11 -53.30 -16.54 -10.51
C MET A 11 -52.41 -16.09 -11.67
N PRO A 12 -51.87 -14.86 -11.59
CA PRO A 12 -51.47 -14.07 -12.73
C PRO A 12 -50.20 -14.61 -13.36
N LEU A 13 -50.13 -14.58 -14.69
CA LEU A 13 -48.85 -14.62 -15.39
C LEU A 13 -48.04 -13.43 -14.90
N LEU A 14 -47.09 -13.68 -13.99
CA LEU A 14 -46.00 -12.76 -13.70
C LEU A 14 -45.26 -12.60 -15.03
N HIS A 15 -45.62 -11.54 -15.75
CA HIS A 15 -44.87 -11.05 -16.88
C HIS A 15 -43.54 -10.57 -16.31
N CYS A 16 -42.58 -11.49 -16.20
CA CYS A 16 -41.17 -11.16 -16.08
C CYS A 16 -40.80 -10.42 -17.35
N ALA A 17 -41.09 -9.11 -17.40
CA ALA A 17 -40.41 -8.24 -18.33
C ALA A 17 -38.91 -8.47 -18.09
N PRO A 18 -38.14 -8.92 -19.09
CA PRO A 18 -36.73 -9.10 -18.91
C PRO A 18 -36.17 -7.76 -18.41
N PRO A 19 -35.24 -7.75 -17.43
CA PRO A 19 -34.57 -6.51 -17.10
C PRO A 19 -34.05 -5.97 -18.42
N THR A 20 -34.51 -4.77 -18.79
CA THR A 20 -33.94 -4.08 -19.93
C THR A 20 -32.50 -3.82 -19.52
N ILE A 21 -31.61 -4.75 -19.88
CA ILE A 21 -30.18 -4.56 -19.83
C ILE A 21 -29.96 -3.48 -20.88
N ARG A 22 -30.07 -2.22 -20.43
CA ARG A 22 -29.57 -1.10 -21.20
C ARG A 22 -28.14 -1.49 -21.51
N PRO A 23 -27.74 -1.63 -22.78
CA PRO A 23 -26.35 -1.81 -23.07
C PRO A 23 -25.67 -0.60 -22.41
N ALA A 24 -24.75 -0.86 -21.48
CA ALA A 24 -23.86 0.15 -20.93
C ALA A 24 -22.86 0.60 -22.02
N GLY A 25 -23.39 0.92 -23.20
CA GLY A 25 -22.73 1.54 -24.31
C GLY A 25 -22.65 3.03 -24.03
N THR A 26 -21.79 3.42 -23.10
CA THR A 26 -21.12 4.71 -23.25
C THR A 26 -19.65 4.38 -23.25
N ARG A 27 -19.04 4.42 -24.45
CA ARG A 27 -17.61 4.70 -24.60
C ARG A 27 -17.30 5.78 -23.57
N ARG A 28 -16.61 5.42 -22.49
CA ARG A 28 -16.33 6.34 -21.37
C ARG A 28 -15.63 7.54 -22.02
N ARG A 29 -16.34 8.67 -22.13
CA ARG A 29 -15.75 9.88 -22.69
C ARG A 29 -14.50 10.16 -21.86
N LEU A 30 -13.37 10.32 -22.53
CA LEU A 30 -12.08 10.53 -21.91
C LEU A 30 -12.19 11.77 -21.01
N ASP A 31 -11.91 11.61 -19.71
CA ASP A 31 -11.97 12.72 -18.76
C ASP A 31 -10.57 13.32 -18.61
N VAL A 32 -10.27 14.31 -19.46
CA VAL A 32 -8.97 14.99 -19.52
C VAL A 32 -8.58 15.56 -18.16
N LEU A 33 -9.54 16.05 -17.37
CA LEU A 33 -9.25 16.62 -16.05
C LEU A 33 -8.91 15.54 -15.03
N ALA A 34 -9.58 14.38 -15.07
CA ALA A 34 -9.21 13.27 -14.22
C ALA A 34 -7.80 12.77 -14.56
N ILE A 35 -7.49 12.65 -15.86
CA ILE A 35 -6.16 12.23 -16.34
C ILE A 35 -5.08 13.23 -15.93
N ALA A 36 -5.32 14.52 -16.13
CA ALA A 36 -4.38 15.57 -15.71
C ALA A 36 -4.16 15.56 -14.19
N ALA A 37 -5.23 15.35 -13.40
CA ALA A 37 -5.10 15.24 -11.95
C ALA A 37 -4.26 14.02 -11.53
N ALA A 38 -4.43 12.86 -12.17
CA ALA A 38 -3.61 11.68 -11.90
C ALA A 38 -2.13 11.94 -12.25
N ALA A 39 -1.87 12.54 -13.41
CA ALA A 39 -0.51 12.88 -13.84
C ALA A 39 0.17 13.83 -12.85
N LEU A 40 -0.52 14.91 -12.45
CA LEU A 40 0.00 15.88 -11.49
C LEU A 40 0.24 15.27 -10.10
N VAL A 41 -0.61 14.34 -9.65
CA VAL A 41 -0.37 13.58 -8.42
C VAL A 41 0.94 12.79 -8.56
N ASN A 42 1.11 12.02 -9.64
CA ASN A 42 2.31 11.20 -9.84
C ASN A 42 3.60 12.02 -9.93
N GLU A 43 3.54 13.23 -10.48
CA GLU A 43 4.70 14.11 -10.57
C GLU A 43 5.04 14.82 -9.25
N ARG A 44 4.02 15.15 -8.43
CA ARG A 44 4.18 16.10 -7.31
C ARG A 44 3.80 15.53 -5.95
N PHE A 45 3.47 14.25 -5.82
CA PHE A 45 3.05 13.67 -4.53
C PHE A 45 4.09 13.82 -3.42
N VAL A 46 5.38 13.91 -3.78
CA VAL A 46 6.51 14.12 -2.85
C VAL A 46 6.55 15.55 -2.30
N ASP A 47 5.92 16.52 -2.99
CA ASP A 47 5.78 17.87 -2.44
C ASP A 47 4.77 17.87 -1.29
N ARG A 48 5.27 18.22 -0.10
CA ARG A 48 4.50 18.31 1.16
C ARG A 48 3.44 19.43 1.15
N ARG A 49 3.59 20.41 0.25
CA ARG A 49 2.60 21.47 0.03
C ARG A 49 1.52 21.06 -0.97
N PHE A 50 1.76 19.99 -1.73
CA PHE A 50 0.78 19.47 -2.67
C PHE A 50 -0.39 18.84 -1.92
N THR A 51 -1.58 19.37 -2.20
CA THR A 51 -2.85 18.93 -1.61
C THR A 51 -3.94 18.95 -2.68
N VAL A 52 -4.98 18.13 -2.52
CA VAL A 52 -6.11 18.07 -3.46
C VAL A 52 -6.82 19.43 -3.61
N PRO A 53 -7.02 20.25 -2.57
CA PRO A 53 -7.55 21.60 -2.73
C PRO A 53 -6.63 22.54 -3.53
N ALA A 54 -5.31 22.47 -3.32
CA ALA A 54 -4.35 23.26 -4.09
C ALA A 54 -4.36 22.86 -5.58
N LEU A 55 -4.40 21.56 -5.87
CA LEU A 55 -4.54 21.02 -7.22
C LEU A 55 -5.84 21.49 -7.89
N ALA A 56 -6.97 21.46 -7.18
CA ALA A 56 -8.25 21.94 -7.71
C ALA A 56 -8.21 23.44 -8.06
N THR A 57 -7.51 24.23 -7.23
CA THR A 57 -7.28 25.66 -7.46
C THR A 57 -6.44 25.88 -8.72
N GLU A 58 -5.36 25.11 -8.89
CA GLU A 58 -4.48 25.15 -10.06
C GLU A 58 -5.21 24.78 -11.36
N LEU A 59 -6.06 23.76 -11.31
CA LEU A 59 -6.92 23.33 -12.42
C LEU A 59 -8.17 24.21 -12.62
N ARG A 60 -8.36 25.25 -11.79
CA ARG A 60 -9.49 26.19 -11.83
C ARG A 60 -10.86 25.49 -11.83
N ILE A 61 -11.02 24.48 -10.98
CA ILE A 61 -12.26 23.69 -10.86
C ILE A 61 -12.64 23.51 -9.39
N PRO A 62 -13.94 23.48 -9.03
CA PRO A 62 -14.34 23.17 -7.66
C PRO A 62 -13.82 21.79 -7.21
N VAL A 63 -13.24 21.73 -6.01
CA VAL A 63 -12.62 20.51 -5.46
C VAL A 63 -13.58 19.30 -5.41
N ILE A 64 -14.85 19.56 -5.11
CA ILE A 64 -15.90 18.52 -5.07
C ILE A 64 -16.10 17.93 -6.46
N LEU A 65 -16.15 18.78 -7.50
CA LEU A 65 -16.33 18.34 -8.88
C LEU A 65 -15.11 17.54 -9.37
N LEU A 66 -13.89 18.00 -9.04
CA LEU A 66 -12.67 17.26 -9.36
C LEU A 66 -12.67 15.86 -8.75
N ARG A 67 -13.00 15.75 -7.45
CA ARG A 67 -13.11 14.46 -6.74
C ARG A 67 -14.14 13.53 -7.38
N LEU A 68 -15.31 14.05 -7.73
CA LEU A 68 -16.38 13.27 -8.36
C LEU A 68 -15.98 12.77 -9.74
N ARG A 69 -15.40 13.63 -10.58
CA ARG A 69 -14.90 13.27 -11.91
C ARG A 69 -13.82 12.22 -11.84
N PHE A 70 -12.84 12.43 -10.96
CA PHE A 70 -11.76 11.48 -10.72
C PHE A 70 -12.30 10.13 -10.28
N ARG A 71 -13.18 10.10 -9.26
CA ARG A 71 -13.77 8.85 -8.76
C ARG A 71 -14.61 8.14 -9.82
N ARG A 72 -15.38 8.87 -10.61
CA ARG A 72 -16.17 8.30 -11.71
C ARG A 72 -15.28 7.70 -12.80
N PHE A 73 -14.10 8.27 -13.05
CA PHE A 73 -13.19 7.81 -14.09
C PHE A 73 -12.27 6.68 -13.62
N TYR A 74 -11.65 6.78 -12.46
CA TYR A 74 -10.69 5.79 -11.95
C TYR A 74 -11.29 4.74 -10.99
N GLY A 75 -12.50 4.96 -10.48
CA GLY A 75 -13.14 4.05 -9.51
C GLY A 75 -12.64 4.21 -8.07
N LEU A 76 -11.65 5.08 -7.81
CA LEU A 76 -11.06 5.34 -6.49
C LEU A 76 -11.03 6.85 -6.19
N GLY A 77 -10.92 7.23 -4.91
CA GLY A 77 -10.94 8.64 -4.50
C GLY A 77 -9.64 9.37 -4.85
N LEU A 78 -9.70 10.65 -5.25
CA LEU A 78 -8.49 11.42 -5.56
C LEU A 78 -7.55 11.56 -4.34
N ASP A 79 -8.10 11.78 -3.14
CA ASP A 79 -7.32 11.81 -1.90
C ASP A 79 -6.68 10.45 -1.59
N GLU A 80 -7.40 9.37 -1.91
CA GLU A 80 -6.90 8.00 -1.77
C GLU A 80 -5.78 7.70 -2.76
N HIS A 81 -5.88 8.19 -4.01
CA HIS A 81 -4.80 8.07 -5.00
C HIS A 81 -3.50 8.75 -4.52
N LEU A 82 -3.63 9.95 -3.97
CA LEU A 82 -2.50 10.69 -3.40
C LEU A 82 -1.88 9.94 -2.21
N ALA A 83 -2.73 9.48 -1.27
CA ALA A 83 -2.27 8.70 -0.12
C ALA A 83 -1.56 7.41 -0.57
N GLN A 84 -2.13 6.69 -1.54
CA GLN A 84 -1.55 5.46 -2.08
C GLN A 84 -0.17 5.71 -2.70
N SER A 85 -0.02 6.76 -3.51
CA SER A 85 1.27 7.12 -4.12
C SER A 85 2.34 7.43 -3.07
N ARG A 86 1.97 8.17 -2.01
CA ARG A 86 2.88 8.47 -0.89
C ARG A 86 3.22 7.23 -0.06
N LEU A 87 2.24 6.38 0.22
CA LEU A 87 2.44 5.13 0.97
C LEU A 87 3.33 4.15 0.20
N GLU A 88 3.17 4.02 -1.11
CA GLU A 88 4.03 3.15 -1.93
C GLU A 88 5.49 3.57 -1.87
N LEU A 89 5.77 4.87 -1.98
CA LEU A 89 7.14 5.38 -1.78
C LEU A 89 7.60 5.17 -0.33
N ALA A 90 6.72 5.38 0.66
CA ALA A 90 7.05 5.14 2.06
C ALA A 90 7.44 3.67 2.30
N ASP A 91 6.70 2.72 1.73
CA ASP A 91 6.97 1.28 1.82
C ASP A 91 8.36 0.94 1.23
N VAL A 92 8.71 1.54 0.08
CA VAL A 92 10.06 1.41 -0.53
C VAL A 92 11.15 2.00 0.38
N LEU A 93 10.91 3.17 0.98
CA LEU A 93 11.85 3.80 1.90
C LEU A 93 12.01 2.99 3.20
N MET A 94 10.92 2.44 3.73
CA MET A 94 10.95 1.56 4.90
C MET A 94 11.76 0.29 4.63
N ALA A 95 11.66 -0.27 3.42
CA ALA A 95 12.41 -1.46 3.02
C ALA A 95 13.90 -1.19 2.74
N SER A 96 14.30 0.08 2.55
CA SER A 96 15.69 0.45 2.22
C SER A 96 16.45 1.11 3.38
N ILE A 97 15.75 1.70 4.35
CA ILE A 97 16.36 2.44 5.46
C ILE A 97 16.34 1.56 6.73
N PRO A 98 17.51 1.25 7.33
CA PRO A 98 17.59 0.55 8.61
C PRO A 98 16.87 1.31 9.73
N VAL A 99 16.29 0.58 10.69
CA VAL A 99 15.59 1.19 11.83
C VAL A 99 16.57 2.02 12.66
N THR A 100 16.27 3.31 12.78
CA THR A 100 17.08 4.31 13.49
C THR A 100 16.18 5.34 14.17
N LEU A 101 16.68 5.96 15.25
CA LEU A 101 15.94 7.05 15.89
C LEU A 101 15.76 8.21 14.90
N GLY A 102 14.53 8.69 14.74
CA GLY A 102 14.18 9.74 13.78
C GLY A 102 14.16 9.29 12.32
N GLY A 103 14.44 8.03 11.99
CA GLY A 103 14.40 7.57 10.60
C GLY A 103 12.98 7.52 10.03
N LEU A 104 11.96 7.22 10.84
CA LEU A 104 10.55 7.25 10.42
C LEU A 104 10.11 8.66 9.99
N ASP A 105 10.66 9.68 10.64
CA ASP A 105 10.41 11.09 10.32
C ASP A 105 11.12 11.51 9.02
N ARG A 106 12.31 10.96 8.74
CA ARG A 106 12.96 11.06 7.43
C ARG A 106 12.16 10.36 6.33
N ILE A 107 11.64 9.15 6.60
CA ILE A 107 10.77 8.41 5.67
C ILE A 107 9.53 9.23 5.35
N ALA A 108 8.82 9.72 6.37
CA ALA A 108 7.64 10.55 6.20
C ALA A 108 7.92 11.76 5.31
N ARG A 109 8.98 12.51 5.57
CA ARG A 109 9.36 13.66 4.74
C ARG A 109 9.75 13.26 3.31
N GLY A 110 10.49 12.15 3.17
CA GLY A 110 10.95 11.64 1.88
C GLY A 110 9.81 11.14 1.00
N SER A 111 8.70 10.69 1.59
CA SER A 111 7.50 10.26 0.86
C SER A 111 6.42 11.34 0.73
N GLY A 112 6.71 12.59 1.09
CA GLY A 112 5.80 13.72 0.88
C GLY A 112 4.81 14.00 2.02
N TYR A 113 4.96 13.35 3.18
CA TYR A 113 4.23 13.70 4.40
C TYR A 113 4.88 14.85 5.16
N ARG A 114 4.08 15.59 5.94
CA ARG A 114 4.60 16.66 6.80
C ARG A 114 5.33 16.13 8.03
N GLY A 115 4.98 14.92 8.48
CA GLY A 115 5.60 14.24 9.61
C GLY A 115 5.01 12.86 9.86
N THR A 116 5.53 12.19 10.89
CA THR A 116 5.19 10.80 11.22
C THR A 116 3.72 10.58 11.57
N ALA A 117 3.04 11.56 12.18
CA ALA A 117 1.64 11.45 12.55
C ALA A 117 0.70 11.37 11.33
N GLU A 118 1.04 12.08 10.25
CA GLU A 118 0.27 12.03 9.00
C GLU A 118 0.48 10.69 8.29
N LEU A 119 1.73 10.24 8.21
CA LEU A 119 2.09 8.92 7.69
C LEU A 119 1.39 7.79 8.48
N ASP A 120 1.38 7.86 9.82
CA ASP A 120 0.75 6.84 10.66
C ASP A 120 -0.78 6.81 10.49
N ARG A 121 -1.41 7.99 10.33
CA ARG A 121 -2.84 8.09 10.05
C ARG A 121 -3.21 7.38 8.75
N ASP A 122 -2.43 7.61 7.68
CA ASP A 122 -2.69 7.00 6.37
C ASP A 122 -2.38 5.50 6.39
N HIS A 123 -1.32 5.06 7.06
CA HIS A 123 -1.05 3.63 7.25
C HIS A 123 -2.19 2.92 7.99
N ARG A 124 -2.71 3.50 9.07
CA ARG A 124 -3.86 2.92 9.78
C ARG A 124 -5.10 2.88 8.92
N ARG A 125 -5.35 3.95 8.16
CA ARG A 125 -6.54 4.08 7.31
C ARG A 125 -6.52 3.10 6.13
N HIS A 126 -5.40 2.99 5.44
CA HIS A 126 -5.30 2.26 4.16
C HIS A 126 -4.65 0.88 4.28
N ARG A 127 -3.81 0.65 5.29
CA ARG A 127 -3.10 -0.63 5.51
C ARG A 127 -3.53 -1.37 6.78
N ARG A 128 -4.30 -0.74 7.69
CA ARG A 128 -4.82 -1.31 8.96
C ARG A 128 -3.75 -1.65 10.02
N TYR A 129 -2.59 -1.02 9.96
CA TYR A 129 -1.54 -1.11 11.00
C TYR A 129 -0.74 0.20 11.07
N SER A 130 0.09 0.37 12.10
CA SER A 130 0.90 1.59 12.26
C SER A 130 2.11 1.62 11.34
N ALA A 131 2.55 2.82 10.96
CA ALA A 131 3.74 3.02 10.12
C ALA A 131 5.02 2.51 10.81
N LEU A 132 5.09 2.65 12.13
CA LEU A 132 6.22 2.13 12.92
C LEU A 132 6.28 0.61 12.86
N ALA A 133 5.15 -0.08 13.03
CA ALA A 133 5.10 -1.54 12.93
C ALA A 133 5.43 -2.02 11.51
N ALA A 134 5.01 -1.28 10.49
CA ALA A 134 5.37 -1.52 9.10
C ALA A 134 6.89 -1.48 8.90
N TRP A 135 7.51 -0.39 9.37
CA TRP A 135 8.95 -0.18 9.20
C TRP A 135 9.78 -1.23 9.93
N PHE A 136 9.44 -1.59 11.16
CA PHE A 136 10.14 -2.66 11.88
C PHE A 136 10.07 -4.03 11.18
N ARG A 137 8.99 -4.31 10.44
CA ARG A 137 8.85 -5.55 9.68
C ARG A 137 9.63 -5.52 8.37
N ALA A 138 9.65 -4.37 7.71
CA ALA A 138 10.23 -4.21 6.37
C ALA A 138 11.73 -3.86 6.38
N ALA A 139 12.23 -3.23 7.45
CA ALA A 139 13.57 -2.68 7.49
C ALA A 139 14.65 -3.75 7.24
N PRO A 140 15.73 -3.39 6.51
CA PRO A 140 16.87 -4.26 6.33
C PRO A 140 17.42 -4.71 7.68
N ARG A 141 17.47 -6.02 7.89
CA ARG A 141 18.15 -6.56 9.08
C ARG A 141 19.66 -6.41 8.87
N PRO A 142 20.41 -5.92 9.88
CA PRO A 142 21.85 -5.98 9.81
C PRO A 142 22.23 -7.44 9.58
N ARG A 143 22.96 -7.70 8.49
CA ARG A 143 23.59 -9.00 8.29
C ARG A 143 24.58 -9.15 9.44
N THR A 144 24.19 -9.88 10.47
CA THR A 144 25.15 -10.50 11.37
C THR A 144 25.97 -11.42 10.50
N SER A 145 27.08 -10.90 9.97
CA SER A 145 28.17 -11.72 9.49
C SER A 145 28.51 -12.63 10.66
N SER A 146 28.11 -13.89 10.56
CA SER A 146 28.60 -14.98 11.40
C SER A 146 30.09 -15.15 11.13
N ARG A 147 30.89 -14.19 11.63
CA ARG A 147 32.34 -14.32 11.75
C ARG A 147 32.62 -15.14 13.02
N THR A 148 32.15 -16.38 13.00
CA THR A 148 32.55 -17.41 13.96
C THR A 148 32.44 -18.78 13.29
N ALA A 149 33.16 -18.94 12.19
CA ALA A 149 33.47 -20.25 11.59
C ALA A 149 34.98 -20.30 11.32
N SER A 150 35.77 -20.19 12.38
CA SER A 150 37.20 -20.54 12.44
C SER A 150 37.62 -20.54 13.91
N ALA A 151 37.03 -21.46 14.66
CA ALA A 151 37.60 -21.99 15.89
C ALA A 151 37.43 -23.51 15.84
N GLU A 152 37.91 -24.12 14.76
CA GLU A 152 38.30 -25.52 14.82
C GLU A 152 39.63 -25.58 15.58
N SER A 153 39.51 -25.84 16.87
CA SER A 153 40.57 -26.48 17.65
C SER A 153 40.85 -27.86 17.07
N PRO A 154 42.07 -28.19 16.63
CA PRO A 154 42.50 -29.56 16.63
C PRO A 154 43.03 -29.87 18.04
N SER A 155 42.16 -30.44 18.86
CA SER A 155 42.56 -31.23 20.01
C SER A 155 43.28 -32.47 19.48
N ALA A 156 44.60 -32.51 19.57
CA ALA A 156 45.39 -33.70 19.33
C ALA A 156 46.51 -33.81 20.38
N ARG A 157 46.20 -34.58 21.43
CA ARG A 157 47.02 -35.67 21.98
C ARG A 157 48.55 -35.45 22.07
N SER A 158 49.00 -35.27 23.31
CA SER A 158 49.98 -36.12 24.01
C SER A 158 51.17 -36.70 23.24
N ALA A 159 52.40 -36.32 23.63
CA ALA A 159 53.49 -37.18 24.13
C ALA A 159 54.79 -36.34 24.33
N PRO A 160 55.88 -36.88 24.91
CA PRO A 160 56.07 -37.06 26.35
C PRO A 160 57.33 -36.34 26.89
N VAL A 161 57.41 -36.31 28.23
CA VAL A 161 58.52 -35.83 29.06
C VAL A 161 59.84 -36.53 28.72
N THR A 162 60.87 -35.76 28.42
CA THR A 162 62.25 -36.21 28.23
C THR A 162 62.88 -36.60 29.58
N PRO A 163 63.41 -37.81 29.78
CA PRO A 163 64.20 -38.11 30.96
C PRO A 163 65.65 -37.62 30.79
N LEU A 164 66.10 -36.78 31.73
CA LEU A 164 67.52 -36.51 31.97
C LEU A 164 68.18 -37.79 32.47
N ARG A 165 69.23 -38.26 31.78
CA ARG A 165 70.11 -39.33 32.27
C ARG A 165 71.48 -38.73 32.64
N PRO A 166 72.05 -39.09 33.80
CA PRO A 166 73.35 -38.58 34.25
C PRO A 166 74.54 -39.49 33.89
N ARG A 167 75.73 -38.86 34.01
CA ARG A 167 77.12 -39.38 34.17
C ARG A 167 77.91 -39.82 32.94
N ALA A 168 79.05 -39.14 32.71
CA ALA A 168 80.33 -39.54 33.29
C ALA A 168 81.02 -38.31 33.89
#